data_AF-A0A150NM40-F1
#
_entry.id   AF-A0A150NM40-F1
#
_cell.length_a   1.000
_cell.length_b   1.000
_cell.length_c   1.000
_cell.angle_alpha   90.00
_cell.angle_beta   90.00
_cell.angle_gamma   90.00
#
_symmetry.space_group_name_H-M   'P 1'
#
loop_
_entity.id
_entity.type
_entity.pdbx_description
1 polymer ?
#
loop_
_entity_poly.entity_id
_entity_poly.type
_entity_poly.pdbx_seq_one_letter_code
_entity_poly.pdbx_strand_id
1 'polypeptide(L)' 'MLFALNEQTHPGEKRMLEYAKAHCTLLPKQFEETIRKYFQLLYQPQQGEQAIVTLQTILKELKAILP' A
#
# COMPACT_ATOMS: atom_id res chain seq x y z
N MET A 1 7.78 -6.22 2.27
CA MET A 1 7.20 -7.39 1.58
C MET A 1 6.96 -7.12 0.09
N LEU A 2 6.18 -6.09 -0.28
CA LEU A 2 5.88 -5.77 -1.69
C LEU A 2 7.12 -5.67 -2.59
N PHE A 3 8.13 -4.91 -2.18
CA PHE A 3 9.36 -4.77 -2.97
C PHE A 3 10.15 -6.07 -3.09
N ALA A 4 10.22 -6.87 -2.02
CA ALA A 4 10.87 -8.18 -2.06
C ALA A 4 10.16 -9.14 -3.01
N LEU A 5 8.82 -9.14 -3.05
CA LEU A 5 8.03 -9.93 -4.00
C LEU A 5 8.31 -9.53 -5.46
N ASN A 6 8.62 -8.25 -5.69
CA ASN A 6 8.94 -7.71 -7.00
C ASN A 6 10.44 -7.72 -7.30
N GLU A 7 11.26 -8.36 -6.46
CA GLU A 7 12.72 -8.38 -6.55
C GLU A 7 13.35 -6.98 -6.63
N GLN A 8 12.67 -5.99 -6.05
CA GLN A 8 13.11 -4.60 -5.96
C GLN A 8 13.67 -4.28 -4.56
N THR A 9 14.62 -3.36 -4.50
CA THR A 9 15.01 -2.76 -3.23
C THR A 9 14.04 -1.65 -2.84
N HIS A 10 13.80 -1.48 -1.54
CA HIS A 10 12.91 -0.42 -1.06
C HIS A 10 13.60 0.95 -1.22
N PRO A 11 12.99 1.91 -1.93
CA PRO A 11 13.62 3.20 -2.31
C PRO A 11 13.56 4.27 -1.21
N GLY A 12 13.04 3.93 -0.02
CA GLY A 12 12.71 4.87 1.06
C GLY A 12 11.23 5.30 1.03
N GLU A 13 10.70 5.70 2.19
CA GLU A 13 9.26 5.96 2.36
C GLU A 13 8.75 7.07 1.46
N LYS A 14 9.56 8.13 1.30
CA LYS A 14 9.21 9.32 0.52
C LYS A 14 8.93 9.02 -0.96
N ARG A 15 9.62 8.02 -1.54
CA ARG A 15 9.54 7.67 -2.97
C ARG A 15 8.82 6.35 -3.23
N MET A 16 8.31 5.70 -2.18
CA MET A 16 7.77 4.35 -2.22
C MET A 16 6.66 4.19 -3.26
N LEU A 17 5.70 5.12 -3.30
CA LEU A 17 4.54 5.04 -4.18
C LEU A 17 4.91 5.15 -5.66
N GLU A 18 5.69 6.19 -6.01
CA GLU A 18 6.10 6.45 -7.40
C GLU A 18 6.99 5.33 -7.93
N TYR A 19 7.95 4.88 -7.12
CA TYR A 19 8.87 3.82 -7.51
C TYR A 19 8.16 2.48 -7.64
N ALA A 20 7.25 2.14 -6.71
CA ALA A 20 6.47 0.91 -6.81
C ALA A 20 5.69 0.88 -8.12
N LYS A 21 4.97 1.96 -8.48
CA LYS A 21 4.22 2.03 -9.75
C LYS A 21 5.09 1.92 -11.00
N ALA A 22 6.32 2.42 -10.94
CA ALA A 22 7.23 2.40 -12.09
C ALA A 22 7.99 1.06 -12.24
N HIS A 23 8.27 0.36 -11.14
CA HIS A 23 9.22 -0.75 -11.13
C HIS A 23 8.65 -2.09 -10.63
N CYS A 24 7.49 -2.10 -9.97
CA CYS A 24 6.84 -3.33 -9.50
C CYS A 24 5.78 -3.78 -10.51
N THR A 25 5.82 -5.06 -10.89
CA THR A 25 4.84 -5.70 -11.78
C THR A 25 3.68 -6.32 -11.00
N LEU A 26 3.96 -6.80 -9.78
CA LEU A 26 2.99 -7.36 -8.85
C LEU A 26 2.52 -6.25 -7.89
N LEU A 27 1.46 -5.57 -8.27
CA LEU A 27 0.80 -4.52 -7.48
C LEU A 27 -0.71 -4.78 -7.36
N PRO A 28 -1.31 -4.45 -6.20
CA PRO A 28 -2.76 -4.29 -6.11
C PRO A 28 -3.32 -3.32 -7.14
N LYS A 29 -4.53 -3.59 -7.66
CA LYS A 29 -5.19 -2.74 -8.67
C LYS A 29 -5.33 -1.27 -8.21
N GLN A 30 -5.61 -1.04 -6.93
CA GLN A 30 -5.84 0.29 -6.36
C GLN A 30 -4.71 0.72 -5.41
N PHE A 31 -3.51 0.16 -5.59
CA PHE A 31 -2.39 0.29 -4.64
C PHE A 31 -2.17 1.73 -4.13
N GLU A 32 -2.00 2.70 -5.03
CA GLU A 32 -1.72 4.08 -4.63
C GLU A 32 -2.92 4.73 -3.92
N GLU A 33 -4.13 4.54 -4.43
CA GLU A 33 -5.33 5.13 -3.85
C GLU A 33 -5.59 4.62 -2.44
N THR A 34 -5.51 3.30 -2.24
CA THR A 34 -5.73 2.68 -0.93
C THR A 34 -4.68 3.13 0.09
N ILE A 35 -3.41 3.24 -0.30
CA ILE A 35 -2.34 3.71 0.59
C ILE A 35 -2.51 5.20 0.94
N ARG A 36 -2.82 6.06 -0.04
CA ARG A 36 -3.08 7.49 0.20
C ARG A 36 -4.28 7.69 1.12
N LYS A 37 -5.36 6.94 0.90
CA LYS A 37 -6.54 6.95 1.76
C LYS A 37 -6.17 6.56 3.18
N TYR A 38 -5.41 5.49 3.37
CA TYR A 38 -4.97 5.07 4.69
C TYR A 38 -4.16 6.17 5.40
N PHE A 39 -3.19 6.79 4.72
CA PHE A 39 -2.43 7.90 5.31
C PHE A 39 -3.31 9.10 5.67
N GLN A 40 -4.27 9.47 4.83
CA GLN A 40 -5.22 10.54 5.17
C GLN A 40 -6.03 10.23 6.43
N LEU A 41 -6.47 8.98 6.59
CA LEU A 41 -7.24 8.56 7.76
C LEU A 41 -6.39 8.57 9.04
N LEU A 42 -5.08 8.28 8.96
CA LEU A 42 -4.18 8.35 10.13
C LEU A 42 -4.03 9.76 10.70
N TYR A 43 -4.20 10.80 9.89
CA TYR A 43 -4.14 12.19 10.34
C TYR A 43 -5.49 12.72 10.86
N GLN A 44 -6.53 11.87 10.89
CA GLN A 44 -7.87 12.25 11.33
C GLN A 44 -8.22 11.53 12.65
N PRO A 45 -8.25 12.24 13.80
CA PRO A 45 -8.42 11.63 15.12
C PRO A 45 -9.68 10.78 15.29
N GLN A 46 -10.73 11.09 14.52
CA GLN A 46 -12.05 10.45 14.61
C GLN A 46 -12.20 9.25 13.67
N GLN A 47 -11.20 8.96 12.83
CA GLN A 47 -11.29 7.97 11.75
C GLN A 47 -10.50 6.68 12.02
N GLY A 48 -10.17 6.40 13.29
CA GLY A 48 -9.40 5.21 13.67
C GLY A 48 -10.03 3.90 13.16
N GLU A 49 -11.35 3.74 13.27
CA GLU A 49 -12.05 2.56 12.76
C GLU A 49 -11.93 2.44 11.23
N GLN A 50 -12.11 3.55 10.52
CA GLN A 50 -11.99 3.58 9.06
C GLN A 50 -10.54 3.30 8.60
N ALA A 51 -9.54 3.74 9.38
CA ALA A 51 -8.14 3.41 9.14
C ALA A 51 -7.89 1.91 9.29
N ILE A 52 -8.46 1.26 10.30
CA ILE A 52 -8.38 -0.19 10.50
C ILE A 52 -9.03 -0.94 9.32
N VAL A 53 -10.23 -0.54 8.90
CA VAL A 53 -10.92 -1.15 7.74
C VAL A 53 -10.10 -0.98 6.46
N THR A 54 -9.50 0.19 6.27
CA THR A 54 -8.64 0.46 5.10
C THR A 54 -7.36 -0.38 5.16
N LEU A 55 -6.75 -0.55 6.33
CA LEU A 55 -5.59 -1.42 6.52
C LEU A 55 -5.93 -2.89 6.21
N GLN A 56 -7.08 -3.38 6.66
CA GLN A 56 -7.56 -4.73 6.32
C GLN A 56 -7.75 -4.89 4.81
N THR A 57 -8.24 -3.85 4.13
CA THR A 57 -8.36 -3.82 2.67
C THR A 57 -6.99 -3.92 2.00
N ILE A 58 -5.99 -3.15 2.44
CA ILE A 58 -4.61 -3.24 1.94
C ILE A 58 -4.07 -4.67 2.10
N LEU A 59 -4.25 -5.29 3.27
CA LEU A 59 -3.80 -6.66 3.51
C LEU A 59 -4.51 -7.68 2.61
N LYS A 60 -5.81 -7.52 2.38
CA LYS A 60 -6.58 -8.39 1.47
C LYS A 60 -6.09 -8.26 0.04
N GLU A 61 -5.88 -7.04 -0.44
CA GLU A 61 -5.38 -6.79 -1.79
C GLU A 61 -3.94 -7.31 -1.98
N LEU A 62 -3.08 -7.15 -0.97
CA LEU A 62 -1.73 -7.72 -0.99
C LEU A 62 -1.76 -9.25 -1.02
N LYS A 63 -2.63 -9.89 -0.23
CA LYS A 63 -2.78 -11.36 -0.26
C LYS A 63 -3.25 -11.88 -1.61
N ALA A 64 -4.07 -11.11 -2.33
CA ALA A 64 -4.58 -11.50 -3.65
C ALA A 64 -3.52 -11.53 -4.76
N ILE A 65 -2.35 -10.91 -4.53
CA ILE A 65 -1.23 -10.90 -5.48
C ILE A 65 -0.07 -11.81 -5.05
N LEU A 66 -0.19 -12.49 -3.91
CA LEU A 66 0.77 -13.50 -3.49
C LEU A 66 0.50 -14.81 -4.25
N PRO A 67 1.54 -15.48 -4.76
CA PRO A 67 1.42 -16.81 -5.37
C PRO A 67 1.06 -17.89 -4.35
#